data_AF-A0A5J4PC92-F1
#
_entry.id   AF-A0A5J4PC92-F1
#
_cell.length_a   1.000
_cell.length_b   1.000
_cell.length_c   1.000
_cell.angle_alpha   90.00
_cell.angle_beta   90.00
_cell.angle_gamma   90.00
#
_symmetry.space_group_name_H-M   'P 1'
#
loop_
_entity.id
_entity.type
_entity.pdbx_description
1 polymer ?
#
loop_
_entity_poly.entity_id
_entity_poly.type
_entity_poly.pdbx_seq_one_letter_code
_entity_poly.pdbx_strand_id
1 'polypeptide(L)'
;DTAVSALYNFMLAMVGFMLCRIIFILENRHFFTDLHVDRLSQMFKGGLYFDLSALLYTNVLYIVLMLIPLHYKEGRLYQKIAKGIFVVTNIVVIAANLADTVYFQYTNRRTTATVFKEFANENNLGGIFGTEFINHRYLVLLAVAMGYALYKLYRKPHTSGTAPLFLYYLVHTLVFVIMGYLCVGGMRGGLGHETRPITVSNANQYVERPIE
;
A
#
# COMPACT_ATOMS: atom_id res chain seq x y z
N ASP A 1 12.78 -9.98 17.11
CA ASP A 1 12.85 -8.52 16.86
C ASP A 1 11.63 -7.95 16.16
N THR A 2 11.07 -6.90 16.75
CA THR A 2 9.86 -6.22 16.28
C THR A 2 10.08 -5.47 14.97
N ALA A 3 11.23 -4.79 14.81
CA ALA A 3 11.57 -4.04 13.61
C ALA A 3 11.68 -4.94 12.36
N VAL A 4 12.35 -6.10 12.49
CA VAL A 4 12.48 -7.08 11.40
C VAL A 4 11.13 -7.61 10.96
N SER A 5 10.23 -7.87 11.92
CA SER A 5 8.88 -8.35 11.62
C SER A 5 8.04 -7.26 10.95
N ALA A 6 8.16 -6.00 11.39
CA ALA A 6 7.50 -4.87 10.76
C ALA A 6 7.99 -4.66 9.31
N LEU A 7 9.30 -4.73 9.07
CA LEU A 7 9.89 -4.63 7.73
C LEU A 7 9.43 -5.79 6.82
N TYR A 8 9.43 -7.02 7.32
CA TYR A 8 8.94 -8.17 6.57
C TYR A 8 7.47 -8.01 6.17
N ASN A 9 6.60 -7.60 7.10
CA ASN A 9 5.19 -7.38 6.83
C ASN A 9 4.99 -6.22 5.84
N PHE A 10 5.79 -5.15 5.95
CA PHE A 10 5.78 -4.06 4.98
C PHE A 10 6.16 -4.52 3.57
N MET A 11 7.23 -5.31 3.44
CA MET A 11 7.65 -5.89 2.15
C MET A 11 6.59 -6.83 1.58
N LEU A 12 5.92 -7.61 2.42
CA LEU A 12 4.81 -8.46 2.00
C LEU A 12 3.66 -7.64 1.40
N ALA A 13 3.31 -6.50 2.01
CA ALA A 13 2.29 -5.61 1.46
C ALA A 13 2.76 -4.93 0.16
N MET A 14 4.04 -4.56 0.06
CA MET A 14 4.64 -4.01 -1.16
C MET A 14 4.54 -4.99 -2.34
N VAL A 15 4.78 -6.27 -2.11
CA VAL A 15 4.59 -7.32 -3.13
C VAL A 15 3.12 -7.37 -3.56
N GLY A 16 2.17 -7.27 -2.62
CA GLY A 16 0.75 -7.21 -2.94
C GLY A 16 0.39 -6.03 -3.84
N PHE A 17 0.91 -4.83 -3.56
CA PHE A 17 0.69 -3.64 -4.39
C PHE A 17 1.32 -3.80 -5.78
N MET A 18 2.53 -4.35 -5.85
CA MET A 18 3.21 -4.60 -7.11
C MET A 18 2.45 -5.61 -7.99
N LEU A 19 1.85 -6.64 -7.38
CA LEU A 19 0.96 -7.56 -8.09
C LEU A 19 -0.28 -6.83 -8.63
N CYS A 20 -0.93 -5.99 -7.82
CA CYS A 20 -2.07 -5.16 -8.27
C CYS A 20 -1.69 -4.30 -9.49
N ARG A 21 -0.51 -3.68 -9.48
CA ARG A 21 0.00 -2.90 -10.61
C ARG A 21 0.25 -3.74 -11.85
N ILE A 22 0.82 -4.94 -11.70
CA ILE A 22 1.02 -5.85 -12.83
C ILE A 22 -0.32 -6.25 -13.45
N ILE A 23 -1.31 -6.56 -12.61
CA ILE A 23 -2.69 -6.87 -13.04
C ILE A 23 -3.30 -5.67 -13.77
N PHE A 24 -3.17 -4.46 -13.22
CA PHE A 24 -3.62 -3.23 -13.85
C PHE A 24 -3.07 -3.08 -15.27
N ILE A 25 -1.75 -3.25 -15.42
CA ILE A 25 -1.08 -3.14 -16.73
C ILE A 25 -1.53 -4.25 -17.68
N LEU A 26 -1.69 -5.49 -17.19
CA LEU A 26 -2.13 -6.65 -17.99
C LEU A 26 -3.54 -6.45 -18.55
N GLU A 27 -4.47 -5.99 -17.70
CA GLU A 27 -5.88 -5.76 -18.06
C GLU A 27 -6.05 -4.56 -18.98
N ASN A 28 -5.17 -3.56 -18.87
CA ASN A 28 -5.25 -2.33 -19.65
C ASN A 28 -4.21 -2.24 -20.77
N ARG A 29 -3.58 -3.36 -21.17
CA ARG A 29 -2.53 -3.37 -22.21
C ARG A 29 -2.96 -2.71 -23.52
N HIS A 30 -4.24 -2.78 -23.86
CA HIS A 30 -4.76 -2.19 -25.09
C HIS A 30 -4.59 -0.67 -25.15
N PHE A 31 -4.59 0.01 -24.00
CA PHE A 31 -4.36 1.45 -23.90
C PHE A 31 -2.88 1.85 -24.03
N PHE A 32 -1.98 0.89 -23.85
CA PHE A 32 -0.53 1.12 -23.88
C PHE A 32 0.07 0.54 -25.18
N THR A 33 -0.29 1.13 -26.32
CA THR A 33 0.07 0.61 -27.65
C THR A 33 1.50 0.92 -28.09
N ASP A 34 2.20 1.88 -27.43
CA ASP A 34 3.57 2.33 -27.77
C ASP A 34 4.59 2.16 -26.61
N LEU A 35 4.58 0.98 -25.96
CA LEU A 35 5.50 0.69 -24.87
C LEU A 35 6.87 0.18 -25.37
N HIS A 36 7.82 1.10 -25.57
CA HIS A 36 9.24 0.72 -25.58
C HIS A 36 9.68 0.22 -24.20
N VAL A 37 10.58 -0.77 -24.16
CA VAL A 37 11.09 -1.39 -22.91
C VAL A 37 11.65 -0.34 -21.93
N ASP A 38 12.29 0.71 -22.46
CA ASP A 38 12.82 1.81 -21.65
C ASP A 38 11.71 2.64 -20.97
N ARG A 39 10.62 2.94 -21.69
CA ARG A 39 9.44 3.63 -21.13
C ARG A 39 8.75 2.79 -20.07
N LEU A 40 8.61 1.48 -20.32
CA LEU A 40 8.05 0.56 -19.33
C LEU A 40 8.87 0.56 -18.03
N SER A 41 10.21 0.55 -18.13
CA SER A 41 11.09 0.57 -16.97
C SER A 41 10.98 1.87 -16.15
N GLN A 42 10.85 3.01 -16.82
CA GLN A 42 10.68 4.31 -16.17
C GLN A 42 9.30 4.44 -15.50
N MET A 43 8.24 3.98 -16.16
CA MET A 43 6.88 3.92 -15.59
C MET A 43 6.82 3.01 -14.36
N PHE A 44 7.49 1.85 -14.40
CA PHE A 44 7.60 0.98 -13.23
C PHE A 44 8.38 1.64 -12.10
N LYS A 45 9.49 2.34 -12.40
CA LYS A 45 10.30 3.02 -11.38
C LYS A 45 9.53 4.16 -10.70
N GLY A 46 8.93 5.07 -11.48
CA GLY A 46 8.09 6.16 -10.94
C GLY A 46 6.87 5.60 -10.19
N GLY A 47 6.31 4.52 -10.73
CA GLY A 47 5.26 3.74 -10.11
C GLY A 47 5.59 3.18 -8.73
N LEU A 48 6.77 2.57 -8.59
CA LEU A 48 7.22 2.00 -7.32
C LEU A 48 7.38 3.08 -6.25
N TYR A 49 7.87 4.28 -6.59
CA TYR A 49 7.94 5.39 -5.63
C TYR A 49 6.57 5.88 -5.19
N PHE A 50 5.61 5.94 -6.13
CA PHE A 50 4.23 6.28 -5.82
C PHE A 50 3.57 5.23 -4.92
N ASP A 51 3.69 3.95 -5.26
CA ASP A 51 3.13 2.84 -4.47
C ASP A 51 3.77 2.75 -3.09
N LEU A 52 5.09 2.98 -2.99
CA LEU A 52 5.80 3.03 -1.73
C LEU A 52 5.25 4.12 -0.82
N SER A 53 5.02 5.31 -1.38
CA SER A 53 4.44 6.45 -0.64
C SER A 53 3.02 6.12 -0.16
N ALA A 54 2.17 5.60 -1.05
CA ALA A 54 0.80 5.21 -0.73
C ALA A 54 0.75 4.11 0.34
N LEU A 55 1.65 3.12 0.26
CA LEU A 55 1.75 2.03 1.22
C LEU A 55 2.21 2.53 2.60
N LEU A 56 3.16 3.46 2.64
CA LEU A 56 3.60 4.11 3.87
C LEU A 56 2.46 4.90 4.53
N TYR A 57 1.67 5.66 3.76
CA TYR A 57 0.49 6.36 4.29
C TYR A 57 -0.56 5.38 4.81
N THR A 58 -0.86 4.33 4.06
CA THR A 58 -1.84 3.29 4.44
C THR A 58 -1.44 2.59 5.74
N ASN A 59 -0.14 2.36 5.93
CA ASN A 59 0.37 1.59 7.06
C ASN A 59 0.99 2.45 8.17
N VAL A 60 0.88 3.78 8.12
CA VAL A 60 1.51 4.67 9.12
C VAL A 60 1.08 4.32 10.55
N LEU A 61 -0.21 4.03 10.74
CA LEU A 61 -0.76 3.63 12.04
C LEU A 61 -0.14 2.29 12.52
N TYR A 62 -0.05 1.30 11.63
CA TYR A 62 0.56 0.02 11.95
C TYR A 62 2.07 0.15 12.27
N ILE A 63 2.80 0.96 11.48
CA ILE A 63 4.22 1.22 11.65
C ILE A 63 4.47 1.88 13.02
N VAL A 64 3.69 2.90 13.38
CA VAL A 64 3.78 3.56 14.69
C VAL A 64 3.48 2.56 15.81
N LEU A 65 2.40 1.78 15.70
CA LEU A 65 2.03 0.79 16.72
C LEU A 65 3.14 -0.26 16.93
N MET A 66 3.83 -0.70 15.88
CA MET A 66 4.91 -1.68 15.99
C MET A 66 6.21 -1.09 16.53
N LEU A 67 6.56 0.13 16.12
CA LEU A 67 7.84 0.74 16.43
C LEU A 67 7.86 1.50 17.75
N ILE A 68 6.71 1.92 18.28
CA ILE A 68 6.65 2.68 19.53
C ILE A 68 7.45 1.99 20.64
N PRO A 69 8.34 2.68 21.38
CA PRO A 69 9.23 2.06 22.36
C PRO A 69 8.48 1.77 23.68
N LEU A 70 7.33 1.11 23.62
CA LEU A 70 6.54 0.72 24.79
C LEU A 70 6.60 -0.80 25.00
N HIS A 71 6.96 -1.25 26.19
CA HIS A 71 6.99 -2.67 26.55
C HIS A 71 5.62 -3.34 26.46
N TYR A 72 4.54 -2.58 26.67
CA TYR A 72 3.16 -3.06 26.56
C TYR A 72 2.80 -3.59 25.16
N LYS A 73 3.56 -3.20 24.11
CA LYS A 73 3.30 -3.63 22.73
C LYS A 73 3.53 -5.12 22.50
N GLU A 74 4.24 -5.78 23.40
CA GLU A 74 4.57 -7.20 23.31
C GLU A 74 3.42 -8.09 23.79
N GLY A 75 2.37 -7.50 24.35
CA GLY A 75 1.15 -8.19 24.74
C GLY A 75 0.48 -8.89 23.56
N ARG A 76 -0.06 -10.10 23.82
CA ARG A 76 -0.78 -10.90 22.81
C ARG A 76 -1.97 -10.15 22.22
N LEU A 77 -2.66 -9.34 23.01
CA LEU A 77 -3.80 -8.53 22.56
C LEU A 77 -3.34 -7.40 21.63
N TYR A 78 -2.28 -6.69 22.01
CA TYR A 78 -1.71 -5.61 21.21
C TYR A 78 -1.27 -6.10 19.83
N GLN A 79 -0.57 -7.24 19.78
CA GLN A 79 -0.13 -7.85 18.51
C GLN A 79 -1.30 -8.36 17.66
N LYS A 80 -2.41 -8.80 18.27
CA LYS A 80 -3.64 -9.13 17.54
C LYS A 80 -4.27 -7.88 16.92
N ILE A 81 -4.35 -6.78 17.68
CA ILE A 81 -4.90 -5.51 17.18
C ILE A 81 -4.03 -4.97 16.05
N ALA A 82 -2.70 -4.93 16.22
CA ALA A 82 -1.77 -4.49 15.17
C ALA A 82 -1.89 -5.34 13.90
N LYS A 83 -1.99 -6.68 14.04
CA LYS A 83 -2.27 -7.57 12.90
C LYS A 83 -3.60 -7.25 12.24
N GLY A 84 -4.66 -7.04 13.03
CA GLY A 84 -5.99 -6.71 12.53
C GLY A 84 -5.99 -5.43 11.70
N ILE A 85 -5.39 -4.36 12.23
CA ILE A 85 -5.21 -3.08 11.52
C ILE A 85 -4.47 -3.31 10.22
N PHE A 86 -3.31 -3.95 10.25
CA PHE A 86 -2.51 -4.22 9.05
C PHE A 86 -3.26 -5.01 7.98
N VAL A 87 -3.91 -6.12 8.36
CA VAL A 87 -4.59 -6.98 7.38
C VAL A 87 -5.80 -6.25 6.79
N VAL A 88 -6.61 -5.59 7.62
CA VAL A 88 -7.82 -4.89 7.15
C VAL A 88 -7.46 -3.73 6.25
N THR A 89 -6.52 -2.85 6.64
CA THR A 89 -6.16 -1.69 5.83
C THR A 89 -5.57 -2.10 4.48
N ASN A 90 -4.65 -3.08 4.45
CA ASN A 90 -4.06 -3.53 3.19
C ASN A 90 -5.06 -4.27 2.30
N ILE A 91 -6.00 -5.06 2.86
CA ILE A 91 -7.07 -5.68 2.06
C ILE A 91 -7.95 -4.62 1.40
N VAL A 92 -8.36 -3.59 2.15
CA VAL A 92 -9.20 -2.50 1.61
C VAL A 92 -8.48 -1.79 0.46
N VAL A 93 -7.19 -1.48 0.63
CA VAL A 93 -6.44 -0.79 -0.42
C VAL A 93 -6.16 -1.71 -1.64
N ILE A 94 -5.87 -2.99 -1.43
CA ILE A 94 -5.75 -3.96 -2.53
C ILE A 94 -7.06 -4.07 -3.30
N ALA A 95 -8.20 -4.19 -2.61
CA ALA A 95 -9.50 -4.24 -3.24
C ALA A 95 -9.80 -2.96 -4.04
N ALA A 96 -9.44 -1.80 -3.50
CA ALA A 96 -9.58 -0.52 -4.21
C ALA A 96 -8.70 -0.46 -5.47
N ASN A 97 -7.45 -0.94 -5.44
CA ASN A 97 -6.58 -0.98 -6.62
C ASN A 97 -7.08 -1.96 -7.69
N LEU A 98 -7.62 -3.12 -7.29
CA LEU A 98 -8.21 -4.08 -8.23
C LEU A 98 -9.51 -3.55 -8.83
N ALA A 99 -10.33 -2.83 -8.05
CA ALA A 99 -11.50 -2.15 -8.58
C ALA A 99 -11.09 -1.07 -9.59
N ASP A 100 -10.09 -0.24 -9.27
CA ASP A 100 -9.57 0.81 -10.17
C ASP A 100 -9.10 0.23 -11.52
N THR A 101 -8.58 -1.00 -11.52
CA THR A 101 -8.20 -1.71 -12.76
C THR A 101 -9.37 -1.90 -13.73
N VAL A 102 -10.54 -2.25 -13.21
CA VAL A 102 -11.78 -2.42 -14.01
C VAL A 102 -12.36 -1.05 -14.37
N TYR A 103 -12.44 -0.13 -13.40
CA TYR A 103 -13.00 1.20 -13.63
C TYR A 103 -12.23 2.01 -14.67
N PHE A 104 -10.90 1.84 -14.74
CA PHE A 104 -10.07 2.51 -15.73
C PHE A 104 -10.48 2.18 -17.18
N GLN A 105 -10.88 0.93 -17.44
CA GLN A 105 -11.35 0.50 -18.77
C GLN A 105 -12.60 1.27 -19.23
N TYR A 106 -13.46 1.69 -18.30
CA TYR A 106 -14.69 2.39 -18.61
C TYR A 106 -14.54 3.92 -18.68
N THR A 107 -13.63 4.50 -17.89
CA THR A 107 -13.59 5.96 -17.67
C THR A 107 -12.32 6.63 -18.22
N ASN A 108 -11.25 5.88 -18.55
CA ASN A 108 -9.94 6.41 -18.96
C ASN A 108 -9.36 7.45 -17.96
N ARG A 109 -9.73 7.36 -16.68
CA ARG A 109 -9.22 8.19 -15.58
C ARG A 109 -8.99 7.30 -14.37
N ARG A 110 -7.84 7.42 -13.69
CA ARG A 110 -7.64 6.78 -12.38
C ARG A 110 -8.61 7.36 -11.36
N THR A 111 -9.24 6.49 -10.59
CA THR A 111 -10.29 6.87 -9.63
C THR A 111 -9.73 7.81 -8.58
N THR A 112 -10.05 9.09 -8.69
CA THR A 112 -9.79 10.07 -7.63
C THR A 112 -10.94 10.01 -6.62
N ALA A 113 -10.68 10.27 -5.33
CA ALA A 113 -11.71 10.33 -4.27
C ALA A 113 -12.91 11.26 -4.59
N THR A 114 -12.81 12.09 -5.62
CA THR A 114 -13.88 12.90 -6.20
C THR A 114 -14.99 12.06 -6.85
N VAL A 115 -14.65 10.92 -7.46
CA VAL A 115 -15.61 9.98 -8.05
C VAL A 115 -16.45 9.34 -6.94
N PHE A 116 -15.86 8.96 -5.81
CA PHE A 116 -16.66 8.49 -4.68
C PHE A 116 -17.62 9.56 -4.12
N LYS A 117 -17.33 10.86 -4.29
CA LYS A 117 -18.27 11.94 -3.92
C LYS A 117 -19.35 12.20 -4.97
N GLU A 118 -19.03 12.12 -6.25
CA GLU A 118 -20.03 12.23 -7.33
C GLU A 118 -20.98 11.02 -7.33
N PHE A 119 -20.46 9.85 -7.01
CA PHE A 119 -21.20 8.58 -7.07
C PHE A 119 -21.87 8.22 -5.73
N ALA A 120 -21.51 8.87 -4.62
CA ALA A 120 -22.24 8.77 -3.34
C ALA A 120 -23.66 9.35 -3.41
N ASN A 121 -23.98 10.13 -4.44
CA ASN A 121 -25.32 10.65 -4.69
C ASN A 121 -26.18 9.72 -5.58
N GLU A 122 -25.64 8.60 -6.10
CA GLU A 122 -26.41 7.63 -6.87
C GLU A 122 -26.80 6.39 -6.04
N ASN A 123 -28.11 6.15 -5.92
CA ASN A 123 -28.71 5.05 -5.13
C ASN A 123 -28.52 3.64 -5.73
N ASN A 124 -27.77 3.47 -6.82
CA ASN A 124 -27.62 2.19 -7.56
C ASN A 124 -26.23 1.54 -7.43
N LEU A 125 -25.38 2.00 -6.50
CA LEU A 125 -24.03 1.48 -6.28
C LEU A 125 -24.00 -0.04 -6.04
N GLY A 126 -24.91 -0.56 -5.19
CA GLY A 126 -24.95 -2.00 -4.89
C GLY A 126 -25.24 -2.87 -6.12
N GLY A 127 -26.00 -2.37 -7.09
CA GLY A 127 -26.34 -3.07 -8.33
C GLY A 127 -25.20 -3.08 -9.34
N ILE A 128 -24.51 -1.95 -9.52
CA ILE A 128 -23.38 -1.84 -10.46
C ILE A 128 -22.16 -2.60 -9.93
N PHE A 129 -21.79 -2.37 -8.66
CA PHE A 129 -20.72 -3.14 -8.01
C PHE A 129 -21.08 -4.63 -7.96
N GLY A 130 -22.34 -4.99 -7.72
CA GLY A 130 -22.79 -6.39 -7.69
C GLY A 130 -22.75 -7.08 -9.06
N THR A 131 -23.13 -6.38 -10.13
CA THR A 131 -23.08 -6.92 -11.51
C THR A 131 -21.62 -7.06 -11.97
N GLU A 132 -20.76 -6.12 -11.60
CA GLU A 132 -19.34 -6.18 -11.95
C GLU A 132 -18.54 -7.18 -11.11
N PHE A 133 -18.99 -7.45 -9.87
CA PHE A 133 -18.50 -8.57 -9.05
C PHE A 133 -18.74 -9.94 -9.72
N ILE A 134 -19.84 -10.06 -10.48
CA ILE A 134 -20.21 -11.28 -11.21
C ILE A 134 -19.40 -11.40 -12.51
N ASN A 135 -19.24 -10.30 -13.26
CA ASN A 135 -18.46 -10.29 -14.51
C ASN A 135 -16.95 -10.49 -14.27
N HIS A 136 -16.38 -9.88 -13.21
CA HIS A 136 -14.95 -9.95 -12.88
C HIS A 136 -14.68 -10.86 -11.67
N ARG A 137 -15.38 -11.99 -11.60
CA ARG A 137 -15.24 -12.99 -10.52
C ARG A 137 -13.79 -13.40 -10.23
N TYR A 138 -12.91 -13.35 -11.23
CA TYR A 138 -11.49 -13.69 -11.07
C TYR A 138 -10.73 -12.63 -10.26
N LEU A 139 -11.03 -11.33 -10.40
CA LEU A 139 -10.43 -10.26 -9.60
C LEU A 139 -10.88 -10.32 -8.14
N VAL A 140 -12.13 -10.72 -7.91
CA VAL A 140 -12.65 -10.98 -6.57
C VAL A 140 -11.90 -12.14 -5.91
N LEU A 141 -11.76 -13.26 -6.62
CA LEU A 141 -10.99 -14.41 -6.12
C LEU A 141 -9.53 -14.03 -5.84
N LEU A 142 -8.95 -13.16 -6.67
CA LEU A 142 -7.60 -12.66 -6.51
C LEU A 142 -7.48 -11.74 -5.29
N ALA A 143 -8.42 -10.82 -5.06
CA ALA A 143 -8.48 -9.98 -3.87
C ALA A 143 -8.55 -10.83 -2.59
N VAL A 144 -9.41 -11.87 -2.59
CA VAL A 144 -9.53 -12.82 -1.48
C VAL A 144 -8.25 -13.62 -1.29
N ALA A 145 -7.63 -14.11 -2.36
CA ALA A 145 -6.38 -14.85 -2.31
C ALA A 145 -5.23 -13.99 -1.75
N MET A 146 -5.11 -12.74 -2.20
CA MET A 146 -4.11 -11.78 -1.72
C MET A 146 -4.36 -11.40 -0.26
N GLY A 147 -5.62 -11.15 0.12
CA GLY A 147 -5.99 -10.89 1.52
C GLY A 147 -5.71 -12.08 2.45
N TYR A 148 -5.98 -13.29 1.97
CA TYR A 148 -5.64 -14.52 2.69
C TYR A 148 -4.12 -14.71 2.80
N ALA A 149 -3.36 -14.43 1.73
CA ALA A 149 -1.90 -14.46 1.75
C ALA A 149 -1.34 -13.46 2.76
N LEU A 150 -1.84 -12.22 2.80
CA LEU A 150 -1.48 -11.23 3.82
C LEU A 150 -1.76 -11.74 5.23
N TYR A 151 -2.94 -12.32 5.46
CA TYR A 151 -3.32 -12.85 6.77
C TYR A 151 -2.45 -14.04 7.21
N LYS A 152 -2.13 -14.95 6.28
CA LYS A 152 -1.40 -16.20 6.54
C LYS A 152 0.11 -15.98 6.66
N LEU A 153 0.70 -15.17 5.79
CA LEU A 153 2.14 -14.89 5.76
C LEU A 153 2.56 -13.82 6.77
N TYR A 154 1.61 -13.13 7.40
CA TYR A 154 1.91 -12.15 8.45
C TYR A 154 2.84 -12.74 9.53
N ARG A 155 4.01 -12.13 9.71
CA ARG A 155 4.98 -12.53 10.71
C ARG A 155 4.73 -11.76 12.01
N LYS A 156 4.46 -12.51 13.09
CA LYS A 156 4.38 -11.94 14.44
C LYS A 156 5.79 -11.71 15.00
N PRO A 157 6.02 -10.59 15.70
CA PRO A 157 7.30 -10.35 16.34
C PRO A 157 7.52 -11.32 17.49
N HIS A 158 8.72 -11.89 17.53
CA HIS A 158 9.18 -12.70 18.66
C HIS A 158 9.85 -11.77 19.67
N THR A 159 9.36 -11.76 20.90
CA THR A 159 10.01 -11.14 22.05
C THR A 159 11.23 -11.96 22.45
N SER A 160 12.40 -11.35 22.48
CA SER A 160 13.57 -11.87 23.19
C SER A 160 13.59 -11.24 24.57
N GLY A 161 13.09 -11.96 25.58
CA GLY A 161 12.91 -11.46 26.94
C GLY A 161 14.20 -11.31 27.76
N THR A 162 15.35 -11.07 27.13
CA THR A 162 16.67 -11.17 27.78
C THR A 162 17.47 -9.87 27.80
N ALA A 163 16.98 -8.78 27.22
CA ALA A 163 17.68 -7.50 27.22
C ALA A 163 17.38 -6.68 28.50
N PRO A 164 18.37 -5.95 29.05
CA PRO A 164 18.12 -5.03 30.16
C PRO A 164 17.20 -3.88 29.72
N LEU A 165 16.28 -3.48 30.61
CA LEU A 165 15.19 -2.53 30.31
C LEU A 165 15.68 -1.19 29.73
N PHE A 166 16.83 -0.70 30.19
CA PHE A 166 17.45 0.53 29.68
C PHE A 166 17.91 0.40 28.23
N LEU A 167 18.60 -0.70 27.90
CA LEU A 167 19.08 -0.97 26.54
C LEU A 167 17.90 -1.20 25.59
N TYR A 168 16.83 -1.83 26.07
CA TYR A 168 15.58 -1.96 25.34
C TYR A 168 15.02 -0.59 24.93
N TYR A 169 14.81 0.31 25.89
CA TYR A 169 14.26 1.64 25.60
C TYR A 169 15.18 2.45 24.67
N LEU A 170 16.50 2.40 24.88
CA LEU A 170 17.48 3.09 24.04
C LEU A 170 17.41 2.59 22.58
N VAL A 171 17.55 1.28 22.36
CA VAL A 171 17.56 0.68 21.03
C VAL A 171 16.22 0.89 20.33
N HIS A 172 15.09 0.67 21.01
CA HIS A 172 13.77 0.86 20.42
C HIS A 172 13.49 2.33 20.10
N THR A 173 13.96 3.28 20.91
CA THR A 173 13.81 4.71 20.62
C THR A 173 14.64 5.12 19.41
N LEU A 174 15.90 4.67 19.31
CA LEU A 174 16.74 4.92 18.14
C LEU A 174 16.13 4.35 16.86
N VAL A 175 15.66 3.10 16.92
CA VAL A 175 14.98 2.46 15.78
C VAL A 175 13.70 3.21 15.41
N PHE A 176 12.92 3.67 16.39
CA PHE A 176 11.71 4.46 16.14
C PHE A 176 12.01 5.77 15.41
N VAL A 177 13.05 6.50 15.85
CA VAL A 177 13.45 7.76 15.21
C VAL A 177 13.99 7.53 13.80
N ILE A 178 14.90 6.56 13.61
CA ILE A 178 15.48 6.26 12.30
C ILE A 178 14.40 5.81 11.32
N MET A 179 13.57 4.85 11.72
CA MET A 179 12.48 4.36 10.87
C MET A 179 11.42 5.43 10.61
N GLY A 180 11.12 6.29 11.59
CA GLY A 180 10.24 7.43 11.42
C GLY A 180 10.77 8.40 10.37
N TYR A 181 12.05 8.75 10.44
CA TYR A 181 12.72 9.58 9.44
C TYR A 181 12.69 8.95 8.04
N LEU A 182 12.97 7.65 7.92
CA LEU A 182 12.90 6.93 6.66
C LEU A 182 11.47 6.86 6.10
N CYS A 183 10.45 6.67 6.95
CA CYS A 183 9.05 6.67 6.53
C CYS A 183 8.64 8.05 5.99
N VAL A 184 9.02 9.13 6.66
CA VAL A 184 8.75 10.49 6.20
C VAL A 184 9.47 10.79 4.89
N GLY A 185 10.74 10.38 4.77
CA GLY A 185 11.50 10.49 3.52
C GLY A 185 10.86 9.71 2.36
N GLY A 186 10.39 8.50 2.64
CA GLY A 186 9.68 7.66 1.68
C GLY A 186 8.34 8.27 1.23
N MET A 187 7.55 8.80 2.17
CA MET A 187 6.29 9.50 1.89
C MET A 187 6.50 10.79 1.07
N ARG A 188 7.67 11.41 1.18
CA ARG A 188 8.05 12.62 0.43
C ARG A 188 8.74 12.32 -0.90
N GLY A 189 9.03 11.06 -1.22
CA GLY A 189 9.73 10.69 -2.45
C GLY A 189 11.23 11.02 -2.48
N GLY A 190 11.84 11.35 -1.33
CA GLY A 190 13.25 11.69 -1.24
C GLY A 190 13.61 12.49 0.02
N LEU A 191 14.90 12.50 0.38
CA LEU A 191 15.44 13.20 1.56
C LEU A 191 16.08 14.57 1.23
N GLY A 192 15.90 15.07 0.01
CA GLY A 192 16.45 16.36 -0.44
C GLY A 192 15.56 17.56 -0.08
N HIS A 193 16.18 18.73 0.09
CA HIS A 193 15.54 20.04 0.37
C HIS A 193 14.58 20.55 -0.72
N GLU A 194 14.47 19.83 -1.85
CA GLU A 194 13.66 20.15 -3.04
C GLU A 194 12.47 19.18 -3.20
N THR A 195 11.93 18.61 -2.12
CA THR A 195 10.88 17.58 -2.20
C THR A 195 9.51 18.12 -1.77
N ARG A 196 8.77 18.66 -2.75
CA ARG A 196 7.33 18.90 -2.61
C ARG A 196 6.62 17.54 -2.45
N PRO A 197 5.53 17.44 -1.66
CA PRO A 197 4.72 16.23 -1.59
C PRO A 197 4.38 15.76 -3.01
N ILE A 198 4.51 14.46 -3.31
CA ILE A 198 4.17 13.94 -4.63
C ILE A 198 2.65 14.05 -4.81
N THR A 199 2.21 15.20 -5.30
CA THR A 199 0.86 15.42 -5.82
C THR A 199 0.72 14.70 -7.16
N VAL A 200 -0.51 14.37 -7.57
CA VAL A 200 -0.81 13.79 -8.90
C VAL A 200 -0.12 14.55 -10.04
N SER A 201 0.06 15.86 -9.88
CA SER A 201 0.79 16.73 -10.81
C SER A 201 2.30 16.42 -10.97
N ASN A 202 2.97 15.87 -9.96
CA ASN A 202 4.39 15.49 -10.04
C ASN A 202 4.58 14.11 -10.68
N ALA A 203 3.58 13.22 -10.59
CA ALA A 203 3.60 11.94 -11.31
C ALA A 203 3.50 12.16 -12.83
N ASN A 204 2.71 13.16 -13.26
CA ASN A 204 2.63 13.61 -14.66
C ASN A 204 3.93 14.21 -15.22
N GLN A 205 4.96 14.46 -14.40
CA GLN A 205 6.29 14.89 -14.91
C GLN A 205 7.14 13.72 -15.40
N TYR A 206 6.78 12.48 -15.05
CA TYR A 206 7.47 11.27 -15.50
C TYR A 206 6.76 10.61 -16.69
N VAL A 207 5.75 11.28 -17.24
CA VAL A 207 4.82 10.74 -18.22
C VAL A 207 4.45 11.82 -19.23
N GLU A 208 4.61 11.56 -20.53
CA GLU A 208 4.34 12.56 -21.59
C GLU A 208 2.83 12.78 -21.81
N ARG A 209 1.96 11.88 -21.34
CA ARG A 209 0.50 11.96 -21.47
C ARG A 209 -0.21 11.77 -20.12
N PRO A 210 -1.22 12.60 -19.77
CA PRO A 210 -1.92 12.55 -18.47
C PRO A 210 -2.77 11.29 -18.22
N ILE A 211 -2.73 10.31 -19.12
CA ILE A 211 -3.48 9.05 -19.10
C ILE A 211 -2.61 7.84 -18.71
N GLU A 212 -1.28 7.99 -18.73
CA GLU A 212 -0.27 6.97 -18.40
C GLU A 212 0.16 7.08 -16.92
#